data_AF-A0A534ZXW5-F1
#
_entry.id   AF-A0A534ZXW5-F1
#
_cell.length_a   1.000
_cell.length_b   1.000
_cell.length_c   1.000
_cell.angle_alpha   90.00
_cell.angle_beta   90.00
_cell.angle_gamma   90.00
#
_symmetry.space_group_name_H-M   'P 1'
#
loop_
_entity.id
_entity.type
_entity.pdbx_description
1 polymer ?
#
loop_
_entity_poly.entity_id
_entity_poly.type
_entity_poly.pdbx_seq_one_letter_code
_entity_poly.pdbx_strand_id
1 'polypeptide(L)'
;MSILAAMSSQPRARPEAELLELRVLDGPNRFFVRPAVKLEFEAKSPGVAESVVAAAGEQVRRLYEGIGLPAPRLTDRTSVDGLRALVAYPWRRRTISQAIGSAAARIALGRSGIRRELKALRALALGPLASVPSPRIPLVAITGTNGKSTTTRLIAHIASEAGLVTGMTNSDGIYVRGELVEAGDWTGFGGAGRILSEPGMQLAVLETARGGILLRGLGYDHNDVAVVTNVSPDHLGLQGIDTLDELAEVKATLVRVTRRDGWAVLNADDPRVWRMRRETRAHWYPFTTDADSPAIRASLQRGGRAAFLDRGWITIRKPRAKPIRLARSSELPVTFAGLSRVNVANALAAAAACDAIGLEPEQISAGLRSFGRDLDANPGRLNLFERRGVLVLIDFAHNEAGLAGLLEVCRALVGRTSRDDGRGRIRLGLGTAGDRTDEMLRNMGELAGRGADEVVIAEKRHYLRGRGLEEMNDLFREGVARGGFDGEVIAYPTELETLKALLRRSQTGDIAAVMTHVERAEVFDWLQQRGFEPVTVERVRELVRRLGA
;
A
#
# COMPACT_ATOMS: atom_id res chain seq x y z
N MET A 1 -1.21 48.15 57.26
CA MET A 1 -0.33 48.13 56.08
C MET A 1 0.36 46.77 56.06
N SER A 2 -0.19 45.74 55.40
CA SER A 2 -0.14 45.45 53.96
C SER A 2 1.28 45.33 53.41
N ILE A 3 1.84 44.11 53.37
CA ILE A 3 2.75 43.62 52.31
C ILE A 3 2.50 42.10 52.15
N LEU A 4 1.35 41.76 51.56
CA LEU A 4 1.12 40.45 50.93
C LEU A 4 0.37 40.75 49.62
N ALA A 5 1.06 41.47 48.75
CA ALA A 5 0.58 41.84 47.44
C ALA A 5 0.92 40.72 46.46
N ALA A 6 -0.13 40.04 46.00
CA ALA A 6 -0.32 39.59 44.63
C ALA A 6 0.92 39.02 43.92
N MET A 7 1.16 37.71 44.07
CA MET A 7 1.70 36.95 42.95
C MET A 7 0.64 36.97 41.86
N SER A 8 0.78 37.92 40.94
CA SER A 8 0.03 37.98 39.71
C SER A 8 0.17 36.64 39.00
N SER A 9 -0.95 35.94 38.82
CA SER A 9 -1.03 34.88 37.81
C SER A 9 -0.86 35.58 36.46
N GLN A 10 0.38 35.69 35.99
CA GLN A 10 0.61 36.00 34.58
C GLN A 10 -0.23 35.01 33.78
N PRO A 11 -1.09 35.45 32.85
CA PRO A 11 -1.77 34.53 31.96
C PRO A 11 -0.66 33.74 31.27
N ARG A 12 -0.62 32.41 31.49
CA ARG A 12 0.31 31.53 30.76
C ARG A 12 0.18 31.91 29.29
N ALA A 13 1.28 32.38 28.69
CA ALA A 13 1.30 32.74 27.28
C ALA A 13 0.68 31.57 26.52
N ARG A 14 -0.31 31.87 25.67
CA ARG A 14 -0.96 30.82 24.88
C ARG A 14 0.12 30.18 24.01
N PRO A 15 0.20 28.84 23.96
CA PRO A 15 1.17 28.18 23.11
C PRO A 15 0.90 28.59 21.65
N GLU A 16 1.96 28.90 20.91
CA GLU A 16 1.88 29.16 19.45
C GLU A 16 1.72 27.83 18.69
N ALA A 17 0.59 27.17 18.92
CA ALA A 17 0.21 25.93 18.30
C ALA A 17 -1.29 25.90 17.99
N GLU A 18 -1.68 25.06 17.04
CA GLU A 18 -3.06 24.85 16.63
C GLU A 18 -3.39 23.36 16.60
N LEU A 19 -4.67 23.03 16.78
CA LEU A 19 -5.16 21.68 16.57
C LEU A 19 -5.30 21.48 15.06
N LEU A 20 -4.36 20.73 14.48
CA LEU A 20 -4.36 20.38 13.07
C LEU A 20 -5.48 19.38 12.76
N GLU A 21 -5.64 18.37 13.62
CA GLU A 21 -6.62 17.30 13.40
C GLU A 21 -7.14 16.70 14.71
N LEU A 22 -8.46 16.50 14.78
CA LEU A 22 -9.06 15.51 15.66
C LEU A 22 -9.67 14.40 14.81
N ARG A 23 -9.20 13.17 15.00
CA ARG A 23 -9.67 12.00 14.24
C ARG A 23 -10.18 10.91 15.16
N VAL A 24 -11.37 10.41 14.84
CA VAL A 24 -11.93 9.20 15.46
C VAL A 24 -11.66 8.02 14.53
N LEU A 25 -10.87 7.08 15.01
CA LEU A 25 -10.54 5.82 14.35
C LEU A 25 -11.50 4.76 14.86
N ASP A 26 -12.28 4.19 13.95
CA ASP A 26 -13.39 3.29 14.24
C ASP A 26 -12.98 1.83 14.43
N GLY A 27 -11.75 1.45 14.05
CA GLY A 27 -11.22 0.11 14.25
C GLY A 27 -9.74 0.08 14.66
N PRO A 28 -9.13 -1.12 14.67
CA PRO A 28 -7.70 -1.28 14.89
C PRO A 28 -6.86 -0.37 13.97
N ASN A 29 -5.82 0.24 14.50
CA ASN A 29 -5.06 1.29 13.82
C ASN A 29 -3.59 1.26 14.24
N ARG A 30 -2.79 2.17 13.68
CA ARG A 30 -1.34 2.30 13.96
C ARG A 30 -1.03 2.34 15.46
N PHE A 31 -1.89 2.95 16.28
CA PHE A 31 -1.63 3.17 17.70
C PHE A 31 -2.15 2.03 18.57
N PHE A 32 -3.34 1.51 18.26
CA PHE A 32 -4.01 0.49 19.07
C PHE A 32 -4.71 -0.56 18.22
N VAL A 33 -4.72 -1.81 18.68
CA VAL A 33 -5.52 -2.91 18.11
C VAL A 33 -7.04 -2.78 18.42
N ARG A 34 -7.53 -1.55 18.60
CA ARG A 34 -8.90 -1.21 18.94
C ARG A 34 -9.18 0.26 18.54
N PRO A 35 -10.44 0.69 18.52
CA PRO A 35 -10.80 2.06 18.15
C PRO A 35 -10.12 3.10 19.04
N ALA A 36 -9.73 4.23 18.45
CA ALA A 36 -8.95 5.27 19.12
C ALA A 36 -9.30 6.69 18.65
N VAL A 37 -9.08 7.68 19.50
CA VAL A 37 -9.13 9.09 19.14
C VAL A 37 -7.70 9.57 19.03
N LYS A 38 -7.40 10.32 17.97
CA LYS A 38 -6.11 10.98 17.71
C LYS A 38 -6.34 12.49 17.74
N LEU A 39 -5.47 13.19 18.44
CA LEU A 39 -5.33 14.64 18.41
C LEU A 39 -3.94 14.94 17.85
N GLU A 40 -3.86 15.74 16.78
CA GLU A 40 -2.61 16.20 16.20
C GLU A 40 -2.57 17.72 16.22
N PHE A 41 -1.43 18.25 16.61
CA PHE A 41 -1.17 19.67 16.75
C PHE A 41 0.01 20.06 15.87
N GLU A 42 -0.04 21.28 15.37
CA GLU A 42 1.02 21.90 14.59
C GLU A 42 1.46 23.19 15.28
N ALA A 43 2.77 23.46 15.26
CA ALA A 43 3.37 24.67 15.83
C ALA A 43 4.41 25.26 14.86
N LYS A 44 4.73 26.54 15.06
CA LYS A 44 5.75 27.24 14.25
C LYS A 44 7.19 26.95 14.69
N SER A 45 7.37 26.42 15.89
CA SER A 45 8.68 26.16 16.49
C SER A 45 8.75 24.73 17.04
N PRO A 46 9.87 24.02 16.83
CA PRO A 46 10.06 22.67 17.37
C PRO A 46 9.86 22.60 18.90
N GLY A 47 9.31 21.49 19.38
CA GLY A 47 9.08 21.22 20.80
C GLY A 47 7.82 21.86 21.40
N VAL A 48 7.26 22.89 20.76
CA VAL A 48 5.98 23.49 21.20
C VAL A 48 4.82 22.52 21.00
N ALA A 49 4.72 21.87 19.83
CA ALA A 49 3.68 20.89 19.56
C ALA A 49 3.73 19.71 20.54
N GLU A 50 4.93 19.21 20.83
CA GLU A 50 5.17 18.14 21.80
C GLU A 50 4.70 18.52 23.22
N SER A 51 5.02 19.74 23.67
CA SER A 51 4.57 20.26 24.96
C SER A 51 3.05 20.35 25.05
N VAL A 52 2.39 20.79 23.97
CA VAL A 52 0.92 20.86 23.87
C VAL A 52 0.30 19.47 23.88
N VAL A 53 0.91 18.50 23.20
CA VAL A 53 0.50 17.09 23.19
C VAL A 53 0.58 16.46 24.57
N ALA A 54 1.68 16.68 25.30
CA ALA A 54 1.82 16.22 26.68
C ALA A 54 0.73 16.81 27.59
N ALA A 55 0.46 18.11 27.46
CA ALA A 55 -0.61 18.78 28.19
C ALA A 55 -2.00 18.23 27.81
N ALA A 56 -2.28 18.03 26.52
CA ALA A 56 -3.52 17.47 26.03
C ALA A 56 -3.75 16.04 26.55
N GLY A 57 -2.72 15.19 26.53
CA GLY A 57 -2.77 13.84 27.10
C GLY A 57 -3.12 13.84 28.59
N GLU A 58 -2.51 14.71 29.38
CA GLU A 58 -2.85 14.89 30.79
C GLU A 58 -4.30 15.34 30.98
N GLN A 59 -4.78 16.26 30.15
CA GLN A 59 -6.19 16.68 30.20
C GLN A 59 -7.15 15.57 29.80
N VAL A 60 -6.80 14.70 28.83
CA VAL A 60 -7.62 13.52 28.51
C VAL A 60 -7.81 12.67 29.77
N ARG A 61 -6.74 12.33 30.50
CA ARG A 61 -6.85 11.52 31.73
C ARG A 61 -7.72 12.19 32.79
N ARG A 62 -7.46 13.46 33.09
CA ARG A 62 -8.23 14.23 34.08
C ARG A 62 -9.71 14.37 33.72
N LEU A 63 -10.02 14.54 32.44
CA LEU A 63 -11.40 14.64 31.98
C LEU A 63 -12.14 13.30 32.08
N TYR A 64 -11.48 12.18 31.76
CA TYR A 64 -12.01 10.84 32.00
C TYR A 64 -12.34 10.63 33.48
N GLU A 65 -11.36 10.87 34.37
CA GLU A 65 -11.53 10.72 35.81
C GLU A 65 -12.62 11.65 36.37
N GLY A 66 -12.63 12.90 35.91
CA GLY A 66 -13.59 13.91 36.37
C GLY A 66 -15.05 13.63 36.00
N ILE A 67 -15.31 12.72 35.05
CA ILE A 67 -16.66 12.23 34.73
C ILE A 67 -16.88 10.77 35.18
N GLY A 68 -15.99 10.22 36.00
CA GLY A 68 -16.14 8.88 36.57
C GLY A 68 -15.79 7.74 35.61
N LEU A 69 -15.01 8.01 34.56
CA LEU A 69 -14.50 6.98 33.64
C LEU A 69 -13.02 6.67 33.93
N PRO A 70 -12.58 5.43 33.69
CA PRO A 70 -11.17 5.08 33.89
C PRO A 70 -10.26 5.80 32.89
N ALA A 71 -9.15 6.34 33.38
CA ALA A 71 -8.16 7.02 32.55
C ALA A 71 -7.61 6.08 31.46
N PRO A 72 -7.57 6.51 30.17
CA PRO A 72 -7.08 5.66 29.10
C PRO A 72 -5.55 5.61 29.08
N ARG A 73 -5.03 4.54 28.46
CA ARG A 73 -3.63 4.53 28.02
C ARG A 73 -3.45 5.54 26.89
N LEU A 74 -2.30 6.20 26.87
CA LEU A 74 -1.95 7.20 25.86
C LEU A 74 -0.73 6.72 25.07
N THR A 75 -0.66 7.13 23.82
CA THR A 75 0.53 7.05 22.98
C THR A 75 0.69 8.39 22.28
N ASP A 76 1.89 8.93 22.31
CA ASP A 76 2.26 10.17 21.64
C ASP A 76 3.36 9.95 20.61
N ARG A 77 3.45 10.86 19.64
CA ARG A 77 4.48 10.89 18.59
C ARG A 77 4.77 12.33 18.17
N THR A 78 5.98 12.57 17.71
CA THR A 78 6.44 13.85 17.17
C THR A 78 6.97 13.63 15.75
N SER A 79 6.67 14.54 14.83
CA SER A 79 7.19 14.52 13.46
C SER A 79 8.70 14.72 13.42
N VAL A 80 9.32 14.38 12.30
CA VAL A 80 10.79 14.48 12.13
C VAL A 80 11.29 15.92 12.28
N ASP A 81 10.52 16.89 11.79
CA ASP A 81 10.83 18.32 11.89
C ASP A 81 10.52 18.94 13.26
N GLY A 82 9.87 18.20 14.16
CA GLY A 82 9.44 18.68 15.47
C GLY A 82 8.28 19.68 15.46
N LEU A 83 7.72 20.00 14.28
CA LEU A 83 6.66 21.01 14.12
C LEU A 83 5.27 20.44 14.37
N ARG A 84 5.09 19.12 14.23
CA ARG A 84 3.85 18.42 14.52
C ARG A 84 4.04 17.40 15.62
N ALA A 85 3.03 17.23 16.44
CA ALA A 85 2.98 16.14 17.41
C ALA A 85 1.54 15.68 17.59
N LEU A 86 1.36 14.41 17.98
CA LEU A 86 0.06 13.83 18.23
C LEU A 86 0.01 13.07 19.55
N VAL A 87 -1.20 12.97 20.13
CA VAL A 87 -1.56 11.99 21.16
C VAL A 87 -2.77 11.18 20.69
N ALA A 88 -2.73 9.87 20.92
CA ALA A 88 -3.81 8.95 20.67
C ALA A 88 -4.20 8.18 21.93
N TYR A 89 -5.49 7.86 22.05
CA TYR A 89 -6.04 7.07 23.15
C TYR A 89 -7.22 6.22 22.70
N PRO A 90 -7.41 5.00 23.26
CA PRO A 90 -8.53 4.14 22.88
C PRO A 90 -9.86 4.72 23.35
N TRP A 91 -10.93 4.47 22.60
CA TRP A 91 -12.30 4.82 23.01
C TRP A 91 -13.22 3.61 23.08
N ARG A 92 -14.26 3.72 23.91
CA ARG A 92 -15.35 2.72 24.01
C ARG A 92 -16.69 3.27 23.55
N ARG A 93 -16.96 4.53 23.90
CA ARG A 93 -18.19 5.26 23.58
C ARG A 93 -17.82 6.48 22.72
N ARG A 94 -18.27 6.51 21.47
CA ARG A 94 -17.75 7.43 20.44
C ARG A 94 -17.94 8.90 20.84
N THR A 95 -19.17 9.29 21.15
CA THR A 95 -19.55 10.69 21.40
C THR A 95 -18.79 11.29 22.56
N ILE A 96 -18.79 10.63 23.73
CA ILE A 96 -18.08 11.16 24.91
C ILE A 96 -16.57 11.20 24.71
N SER A 97 -15.99 10.18 24.07
CA SER A 97 -14.53 10.10 23.90
C SER A 97 -14.01 11.16 22.93
N GLN A 98 -14.76 11.42 21.85
CA GLN A 98 -14.47 12.51 20.93
C GLN A 98 -14.61 13.88 21.62
N ALA A 99 -15.67 14.07 22.40
CA ALA A 99 -15.88 15.31 23.13
C ALA A 99 -14.78 15.58 24.17
N ILE A 100 -14.30 14.53 24.86
CA ILE A 100 -13.14 14.63 25.75
C ILE A 100 -11.91 15.08 24.98
N GLY A 101 -11.66 14.56 23.77
CA GLY A 101 -10.51 14.95 22.95
C GLY A 101 -10.59 16.42 22.54
N SER A 102 -11.75 16.87 22.08
CA SER A 102 -12.00 18.27 21.77
C SER A 102 -11.80 19.19 22.98
N ALA A 103 -12.29 18.77 24.16
CA ALA A 103 -12.13 19.51 25.41
C ALA A 103 -10.67 19.56 25.86
N ALA A 104 -9.96 18.43 25.81
CA ALA A 104 -8.55 18.34 26.14
C ALA A 104 -7.69 19.26 25.26
N ALA A 105 -7.94 19.26 23.95
CA ALA A 105 -7.27 20.16 23.02
C ALA A 105 -7.52 21.64 23.35
N ARG A 106 -8.77 22.04 23.65
CA ARG A 106 -9.09 23.42 24.05
C ARG A 106 -8.38 23.84 25.33
N ILE A 107 -8.31 22.95 26.33
CA ILE A 107 -7.62 23.25 27.60
C ILE A 107 -6.11 23.35 27.37
N ALA A 108 -5.52 22.42 26.62
CA ALA A 108 -4.08 22.40 26.32
C ALA A 108 -3.63 23.66 25.56
N LEU A 109 -4.48 24.18 24.67
CA LEU A 109 -4.24 25.42 23.92
C LEU A 109 -4.58 26.71 24.72
N GLY A 110 -4.98 26.60 25.99
CA GLY A 110 -5.37 27.75 26.81
C GLY A 110 -6.64 28.46 26.33
N ARG A 111 -7.51 27.75 25.59
CA ARG A 111 -8.78 28.27 25.03
C ARG A 111 -9.99 27.98 25.92
N SER A 112 -9.84 27.09 26.91
CA SER A 112 -10.90 26.74 27.88
C SER A 112 -10.31 26.27 29.21
N GLY A 113 -11.16 26.06 30.22
CA GLY A 113 -10.76 25.59 31.55
C GLY A 113 -11.48 24.30 31.94
N ILE A 114 -10.78 23.44 32.70
CA ILE A 114 -11.26 22.09 33.05
C ILE A 114 -12.65 22.06 33.70
N ARG A 115 -12.97 23.01 34.61
CA ARG A 115 -14.27 23.08 35.29
C ARG A 115 -15.43 23.28 34.30
N ARG A 116 -15.24 24.14 33.29
CA ARG A 116 -16.24 24.44 32.26
C ARG A 116 -16.47 23.22 31.37
N GLU A 117 -15.39 22.60 30.92
CA GLU A 117 -15.46 21.41 30.04
C GLU A 117 -16.09 20.21 30.77
N LEU A 118 -15.74 19.96 32.03
CA LEU A 118 -16.36 18.89 32.83
C LEU A 118 -17.86 19.06 32.98
N LYS A 119 -18.34 20.30 33.20
CA LYS A 119 -19.79 20.58 33.27
C LYS A 119 -20.49 20.23 31.97
N ALA A 120 -19.92 20.59 30.82
CA ALA A 120 -20.48 20.26 29.51
C ALA A 120 -20.47 18.76 29.23
N LEU A 121 -19.37 18.07 29.55
CA LEU A 121 -19.22 16.63 29.32
C LEU A 121 -20.19 15.78 30.16
N ARG A 122 -20.49 16.18 31.41
CA ARG A 122 -21.45 15.48 32.27
C ARG A 122 -22.89 15.53 31.74
N ALA A 123 -23.22 16.56 30.95
CA ALA A 123 -24.52 16.69 30.32
C ALA A 123 -24.61 15.97 28.95
N LEU A 124 -23.49 15.43 28.45
CA LEU A 124 -23.43 14.83 27.13
C LEU A 124 -23.82 13.35 27.17
N ALA A 125 -24.59 12.90 26.18
CA ALA A 125 -24.83 11.47 25.99
C ALA A 125 -23.52 10.73 25.70
N LEU A 126 -23.36 9.52 26.26
CA LEU A 126 -22.16 8.71 26.03
C LEU A 126 -21.96 8.37 24.54
N GLY A 127 -23.06 8.14 23.82
CA GLY A 127 -23.07 7.73 22.42
C GLY A 127 -22.94 6.23 22.20
N PRO A 128 -22.79 5.80 20.94
CA PRO A 128 -22.74 4.39 20.57
C PRO A 128 -21.45 3.73 21.09
N LEU A 129 -21.55 2.44 21.39
CA LEU A 129 -20.37 1.59 21.61
C LEU A 129 -19.59 1.42 20.31
N ALA A 130 -18.30 1.12 20.44
CA ALA A 130 -17.50 0.62 19.34
C ALA A 130 -18.16 -0.63 18.72
N SER A 131 -18.34 -0.61 17.40
CA SER A 131 -18.84 -1.74 16.62
C SER A 131 -17.85 -2.01 15.50
N VAL A 132 -16.82 -2.80 15.80
CA VAL A 132 -15.90 -3.33 14.80
C VAL A 132 -16.40 -4.72 14.41
N PRO A 133 -16.64 -5.00 13.11
CA PRO A 133 -17.02 -6.34 12.68
C PRO A 133 -16.04 -7.40 13.16
N SER A 134 -16.55 -8.47 13.74
CA SER A 134 -15.79 -9.70 13.99
C SER A 134 -16.06 -10.65 12.82
N PRO A 135 -15.06 -10.96 11.98
CA PRO A 135 -15.22 -11.92 10.90
C PRO A 135 -15.77 -13.26 11.41
N ARG A 136 -16.70 -13.83 10.64
CA ARG A 136 -17.28 -15.18 10.86
C ARG A 136 -16.84 -16.19 9.80
N ILE A 137 -16.09 -15.70 8.82
CA ILE A 137 -15.53 -16.44 7.70
C ILE A 137 -14.02 -16.16 7.68
N PRO A 138 -13.20 -17.07 7.14
CA PRO A 138 -11.78 -16.81 6.92
C PRO A 138 -11.55 -15.47 6.22
N LEU A 139 -10.62 -14.67 6.76
CA LEU A 139 -10.25 -13.37 6.22
C LEU A 139 -8.74 -13.31 5.96
N VAL A 140 -8.40 -13.05 4.69
CA VAL A 140 -7.05 -12.75 4.22
C VAL A 140 -6.95 -11.25 3.99
N ALA A 141 -6.11 -10.57 4.77
CA ALA A 141 -5.87 -9.14 4.64
C ALA A 141 -4.51 -8.88 4.01
N ILE A 142 -4.45 -8.01 3.01
CA ILE A 142 -3.22 -7.72 2.26
C ILE A 142 -2.86 -6.24 2.41
N THR A 143 -1.61 -5.93 2.78
CA THR A 143 -1.06 -4.58 2.72
C THR A 143 0.35 -4.56 2.16
N GLY A 144 0.85 -3.36 1.85
CA GLY A 144 2.12 -3.16 1.16
C GLY A 144 2.18 -1.81 0.49
N THR A 145 3.36 -1.40 0.01
CA THR A 145 3.46 -0.23 -0.87
C THR A 145 3.02 -0.64 -2.28
N ASN A 146 3.66 -1.65 -2.86
CA ASN A 146 3.36 -2.17 -4.20
C ASN A 146 2.90 -3.63 -4.17
N GLY A 147 2.22 -4.09 -5.23
CA GLY A 147 1.83 -5.51 -5.40
C GLY A 147 0.59 -5.97 -4.63
N LYS A 148 -0.05 -5.09 -3.84
CA LYS A 148 -1.27 -5.39 -3.08
C LYS A 148 -2.39 -5.92 -3.98
N SER A 149 -2.84 -5.12 -4.94
CA SER A 149 -3.99 -5.43 -5.79
C SER A 149 -3.82 -6.69 -6.62
N THR A 150 -2.60 -6.96 -7.11
CA THR A 150 -2.26 -8.20 -7.83
C THR A 150 -2.27 -9.40 -6.88
N THR A 151 -1.71 -9.27 -5.68
CA THR A 151 -1.73 -10.35 -4.67
C THR A 151 -3.16 -10.67 -4.22
N THR A 152 -3.97 -9.64 -3.94
CA THR A 152 -5.39 -9.78 -3.58
C THR A 152 -6.16 -10.55 -4.67
N ARG A 153 -6.02 -10.14 -5.93
CA ARG A 153 -6.67 -10.80 -7.07
C ARG A 153 -6.22 -12.23 -7.25
N LEU A 154 -4.92 -12.48 -7.15
CA LEU A 154 -4.36 -13.82 -7.31
C LEU A 154 -4.87 -14.77 -6.21
N ILE A 155 -4.98 -14.31 -4.96
CA ILE A 155 -5.56 -15.10 -3.86
C ILE A 155 -7.04 -15.38 -4.10
N ALA A 156 -7.82 -14.35 -4.46
CA ALA A 156 -9.25 -14.50 -4.73
C ALA A 156 -9.51 -15.44 -5.93
N HIS A 157 -8.68 -15.36 -6.97
CA HIS A 157 -8.73 -16.23 -8.14
C HIS A 157 -8.43 -17.68 -7.78
N ILE A 158 -7.30 -17.95 -7.11
CA ILE A 158 -6.93 -19.31 -6.67
C ILE A 158 -8.04 -19.92 -5.79
N ALA A 159 -8.60 -19.14 -4.86
CA ALA A 159 -9.68 -19.61 -4.00
C ALA A 159 -10.98 -19.87 -4.76
N SER A 160 -11.33 -19.04 -5.75
CA SER A 160 -12.51 -19.22 -6.59
C SER A 160 -12.38 -20.45 -7.50
N GLU A 161 -11.21 -20.65 -8.11
CA GLU A 161 -10.89 -21.86 -8.88
C GLU A 161 -10.91 -23.14 -8.02
N ALA A 162 -10.60 -23.00 -6.73
CA ALA A 162 -10.72 -24.06 -5.74
C ALA A 162 -12.17 -24.32 -5.28
N GLY A 163 -13.15 -23.57 -5.80
CA GLY A 163 -14.57 -23.73 -5.51
C GLY A 163 -15.10 -22.93 -4.33
N LEU A 164 -14.32 -21.99 -3.77
CA LEU A 164 -14.78 -21.13 -2.68
C LEU A 164 -15.55 -19.92 -3.20
N VAL A 165 -16.64 -19.58 -2.52
CA VAL A 165 -17.37 -18.33 -2.75
C VAL A 165 -16.61 -17.17 -2.08
N THR A 166 -15.96 -16.33 -2.89
CA THR A 166 -15.09 -15.25 -2.40
C THR A 166 -15.77 -13.86 -2.45
N GLY A 167 -15.43 -13.02 -1.48
CA GLY A 167 -15.64 -11.58 -1.51
C GLY A 167 -14.31 -10.85 -1.45
N MET A 168 -14.08 -9.88 -2.33
CA MET A 168 -12.81 -9.18 -2.47
C MET A 168 -12.99 -7.67 -2.47
N THR A 169 -12.05 -6.94 -1.85
CA THR A 169 -11.91 -5.49 -2.04
C THR A 169 -10.51 -5.13 -2.49
N ASN A 170 -10.41 -4.17 -3.39
CA ASN A 170 -9.14 -3.64 -3.90
C ASN A 170 -9.31 -2.18 -4.38
N SER A 171 -8.26 -1.62 -5.00
CA SER A 171 -8.28 -0.23 -5.49
C SER A 171 -9.22 0.03 -6.68
N ASP A 172 -9.73 -1.01 -7.35
CA ASP A 172 -10.67 -0.86 -8.47
C ASP A 172 -12.13 -1.07 -8.05
N GLY A 173 -12.39 -1.84 -6.97
CA GLY A 173 -13.76 -2.07 -6.53
C GLY A 173 -13.98 -3.09 -5.43
N ILE A 174 -15.27 -3.33 -5.19
CA ILE A 174 -15.81 -4.44 -4.40
C ILE A 174 -16.28 -5.52 -5.38
N TYR A 175 -15.84 -6.75 -5.14
CA TYR A 175 -16.17 -7.91 -5.95
C TYR A 175 -16.83 -8.97 -5.08
N VAL A 176 -17.95 -9.50 -5.56
CA VAL A 176 -18.73 -10.55 -4.87
C VAL A 176 -18.92 -11.68 -5.86
N ARG A 177 -18.39 -12.87 -5.53
CA ARG A 177 -18.45 -14.05 -6.41
C ARG A 177 -17.83 -13.82 -7.80
N GLY A 178 -16.74 -13.04 -7.85
CA GLY A 178 -16.05 -12.68 -9.09
C GLY A 178 -16.62 -11.45 -9.81
N GLU A 179 -17.85 -11.03 -9.49
CA GLU A 179 -18.51 -9.91 -10.15
C GLU A 179 -18.20 -8.57 -9.48
N LEU A 180 -17.89 -7.54 -10.28
CA LEU A 180 -17.75 -6.17 -9.79
C LEU A 180 -19.12 -5.61 -9.40
N VAL A 181 -19.34 -5.39 -8.10
CA VAL A 181 -20.62 -4.84 -7.60
C VAL A 181 -20.57 -3.34 -7.38
N GLU A 182 -19.38 -2.80 -7.09
CA GLU A 182 -19.20 -1.36 -6.85
C GLU A 182 -17.77 -0.95 -7.23
N ALA A 183 -17.65 -0.01 -8.18
CA ALA A 183 -16.36 0.52 -8.63
C ALA A 183 -15.82 1.58 -7.66
N GLY A 184 -14.49 1.69 -7.57
CA GLY A 184 -13.78 2.71 -6.79
C GLY A 184 -12.78 2.13 -5.79
N ASP A 185 -12.06 3.02 -5.10
CA ASP A 185 -11.06 2.60 -4.12
C ASP A 185 -11.72 2.17 -2.80
N TRP A 186 -11.87 0.86 -2.61
CA TRP A 186 -12.45 0.24 -1.43
C TRP A 186 -11.41 -0.42 -0.51
N THR A 187 -10.16 0.06 -0.54
CA THR A 187 -9.02 -0.50 0.23
C THR A 187 -8.98 -0.10 1.72
N GLY A 188 -10.14 -0.05 2.39
CA GLY A 188 -10.25 0.43 3.77
C GLY A 188 -11.50 -0.02 4.52
N PHE A 189 -11.78 0.68 5.63
CA PHE A 189 -12.82 0.32 6.61
C PHE A 189 -14.19 -0.01 5.98
N GLY A 190 -14.65 0.80 5.03
CA GLY A 190 -15.96 0.64 4.39
C GLY A 190 -16.07 -0.65 3.57
N GLY A 191 -15.07 -0.92 2.72
CA GLY A 191 -15.05 -2.12 1.88
C GLY A 191 -15.01 -3.41 2.69
N ALA A 192 -14.21 -3.42 3.77
CA ALA A 192 -14.17 -4.52 4.72
C ALA A 192 -15.55 -4.79 5.35
N GLY A 193 -16.22 -3.75 5.86
CA GLY A 193 -17.55 -3.89 6.44
C GLY A 193 -18.59 -4.41 5.42
N ARG A 194 -18.51 -3.93 4.17
CA ARG A 194 -19.41 -4.35 3.09
C ARG A 194 -19.27 -5.83 2.75
N ILE A 195 -18.04 -6.34 2.57
CA ILE A 195 -17.81 -7.77 2.29
C ILE A 195 -18.19 -8.65 3.48
N LEU A 196 -17.83 -8.24 4.71
CA LEU A 196 -18.14 -9.03 5.92
C LEU A 196 -19.64 -9.10 6.23
N SER A 197 -20.44 -8.21 5.66
CA SER A 197 -21.91 -8.26 5.74
C SER A 197 -22.58 -9.08 4.63
N GLU A 198 -21.84 -9.50 3.60
CA GLU A 198 -22.40 -10.20 2.45
C GLU A 198 -22.72 -11.68 2.78
N PRO A 199 -23.97 -12.13 2.61
CA PRO A 199 -24.36 -13.49 2.92
C PRO A 199 -23.78 -14.53 1.95
N GLY A 200 -23.48 -15.72 2.48
CA GLY A 200 -23.02 -16.86 1.69
C GLY A 200 -21.56 -16.78 1.22
N MET A 201 -20.79 -15.78 1.68
CA MET A 201 -19.34 -15.76 1.46
C MET A 201 -18.66 -16.85 2.30
N GLN A 202 -17.62 -17.46 1.72
CA GLN A 202 -16.78 -18.46 2.39
C GLN A 202 -15.37 -17.94 2.67
N LEU A 203 -14.92 -16.91 1.95
CA LEU A 203 -13.61 -16.28 2.12
C LEU A 203 -13.70 -14.78 1.82
N ALA A 204 -13.14 -13.94 2.71
CA ALA A 204 -12.91 -12.53 2.44
C ALA A 204 -11.43 -12.28 2.10
N VAL A 205 -11.16 -11.60 0.98
CA VAL A 205 -9.81 -11.23 0.53
C VAL A 205 -9.72 -9.71 0.40
N LEU A 206 -9.15 -9.05 1.41
CA LEU A 206 -9.25 -7.60 1.57
C LEU A 206 -7.92 -6.91 1.38
N GLU A 207 -7.81 -6.10 0.33
CA GLU A 207 -6.72 -5.13 0.24
C GLU A 207 -6.92 -3.99 1.25
N THR A 208 -5.86 -3.66 1.98
CA THR A 208 -5.86 -2.57 2.96
C THR A 208 -4.71 -1.59 2.67
N ALA A 209 -5.06 -0.39 2.20
CA ALA A 209 -4.10 0.68 1.96
C ALA A 209 -3.78 1.47 3.24
N ARG A 210 -2.65 2.19 3.21
CA ARG A 210 -2.20 3.10 4.28
C ARG A 210 -3.32 4.07 4.70
N GLY A 211 -4.00 4.67 3.71
CA GLY A 211 -5.09 5.62 3.92
C GLY A 211 -6.24 5.02 4.73
N GLY A 212 -6.66 3.79 4.43
CA GLY A 212 -7.70 3.10 5.19
C GLY A 212 -7.36 2.97 6.68
N ILE A 213 -6.12 2.55 6.98
CA ILE A 213 -5.62 2.38 8.35
C ILE A 213 -5.53 3.72 9.10
N LEU A 214 -5.01 4.76 8.46
CA LEU A 214 -4.79 6.07 9.11
C LEU A 214 -6.08 6.89 9.25
N LEU A 215 -7.02 6.77 8.31
CA LEU A 215 -8.21 7.62 8.29
C LEU A 215 -9.33 7.08 9.16
N ARG A 216 -9.49 5.74 9.25
CA ARG A 216 -10.53 5.10 10.06
C ARG A 216 -10.07 3.85 10.83
N GLY A 217 -8.92 3.28 10.51
CA GLY A 217 -8.52 1.97 11.02
C GLY A 217 -9.08 0.81 10.18
N LEU A 218 -8.79 -0.42 10.59
CA LEU A 218 -9.27 -1.64 9.96
C LEU A 218 -10.78 -1.80 10.19
N GLY A 219 -11.50 -2.23 9.16
CA GLY A 219 -12.95 -2.50 9.24
C GLY A 219 -13.30 -3.86 9.86
N TYR A 220 -12.37 -4.46 10.59
CA TYR A 220 -12.50 -5.75 11.26
C TYR A 220 -11.58 -5.79 12.48
N ASP A 221 -11.91 -6.63 13.47
CA ASP A 221 -11.15 -6.72 14.73
C ASP A 221 -10.01 -7.74 14.68
N HIS A 222 -10.06 -8.71 13.76
CA HIS A 222 -9.01 -9.69 13.51
C HIS A 222 -8.99 -10.20 12.07
N ASN A 223 -7.91 -10.89 11.68
CA ASN A 223 -7.79 -11.64 10.43
C ASN A 223 -7.15 -13.02 10.69
N ASP A 224 -7.39 -13.97 9.79
CA ASP A 224 -6.80 -15.31 9.84
C ASP A 224 -5.43 -15.32 9.16
N VAL A 225 -5.28 -14.56 8.07
CA VAL A 225 -4.02 -14.40 7.36
C VAL A 225 -3.76 -12.92 7.09
N ALA A 226 -2.59 -12.43 7.51
CA ALA A 226 -2.09 -11.12 7.12
C ALA A 226 -0.95 -11.29 6.12
N VAL A 227 -1.06 -10.67 4.96
CA VAL A 227 -0.03 -10.62 3.92
C VAL A 227 0.57 -9.22 3.87
N VAL A 228 1.89 -9.11 4.00
CA VAL A 228 2.61 -7.84 3.85
C VAL A 228 3.62 -7.97 2.72
N THR A 229 3.42 -7.21 1.63
CA THR A 229 4.21 -7.39 0.40
C THR A 229 5.57 -6.68 0.43
N ASN A 230 5.62 -5.39 0.78
CA ASN A 230 6.84 -4.57 0.84
C ASN A 230 6.55 -3.19 1.49
N VAL A 231 7.61 -2.49 1.86
CA VAL A 231 7.63 -1.10 2.31
C VAL A 231 8.69 -0.33 1.53
N SER A 232 8.25 0.40 0.51
CA SER A 232 9.07 1.36 -0.25
C SER A 232 8.54 2.80 -0.10
N PRO A 233 9.34 3.83 -0.44
CA PRO A 233 8.90 5.23 -0.42
C PRO A 233 7.62 5.41 -1.22
N ASP A 234 6.58 5.90 -0.53
CA ASP A 234 5.30 6.27 -1.11
C ASP A 234 4.50 7.06 -0.08
N HIS A 235 3.93 8.20 -0.49
CA HIS A 235 3.14 9.06 0.39
C HIS A 235 3.86 9.51 1.68
N LEU A 236 5.19 9.71 1.64
CA LEU A 236 5.95 10.29 2.76
C LEU A 236 5.64 11.80 2.88
N GLY A 237 5.64 12.32 4.11
CA GLY A 237 5.22 13.68 4.46
C GLY A 237 3.71 13.84 4.62
N LEU A 238 2.90 12.82 4.32
CA LEU A 238 1.44 12.90 4.34
C LEU A 238 0.83 12.20 5.55
N GLN A 239 -0.14 12.86 6.18
CA GLN A 239 -0.97 12.31 7.27
C GLN A 239 -0.14 11.78 8.46
N GLY A 240 0.94 12.49 8.82
CA GLY A 240 1.81 12.15 9.95
C GLY A 240 2.69 10.92 9.73
N ILE A 241 3.11 10.68 8.48
CA ILE A 241 4.06 9.64 8.10
C ILE A 241 5.21 10.28 7.36
N ASP A 242 6.36 10.40 8.01
CA ASP A 242 7.52 11.09 7.48
C ASP A 242 8.64 10.11 7.07
N THR A 243 8.65 8.89 7.63
CA THR A 243 9.69 7.89 7.34
C THR A 243 9.13 6.54 6.90
N LEU A 244 9.99 5.73 6.27
CA LEU A 244 9.66 4.34 5.91
C LEU A 244 9.38 3.45 7.12
N ASP A 245 10.02 3.71 8.26
CA ASP A 245 9.80 2.92 9.47
C ASP A 245 8.41 3.21 10.07
N GLU A 246 7.95 4.45 9.98
CA GLU A 246 6.58 4.81 10.33
C GLU A 246 5.56 4.22 9.37
N LEU A 247 5.87 4.21 8.06
CA LEU A 247 5.03 3.54 7.07
C LEU A 247 4.95 2.03 7.32
N ALA A 248 6.06 1.40 7.70
CA ALA A 248 6.08 -0.01 8.11
C ALA A 248 5.21 -0.24 9.34
N GLU A 249 5.27 0.64 10.34
CA GLU A 249 4.46 0.55 11.54
C GLU A 249 2.95 0.63 11.24
N VAL A 250 2.53 1.50 10.31
CA VAL A 250 1.14 1.55 9.86
C VAL A 250 0.71 0.20 9.29
N LYS A 251 1.53 -0.39 8.41
CA LYS A 251 1.26 -1.70 7.79
C LYS A 251 1.26 -2.83 8.82
N ALA A 252 2.11 -2.75 9.85
CA ALA A 252 2.16 -3.72 10.94
C ALA A 252 0.84 -3.83 11.72
N THR A 253 -0.07 -2.86 11.61
CA THR A 253 -1.44 -2.97 12.15
C THR A 253 -2.13 -4.26 11.73
N LEU A 254 -1.96 -4.72 10.48
CA LEU A 254 -2.56 -5.96 9.99
C LEU A 254 -2.07 -7.18 10.78
N VAL A 255 -0.76 -7.29 11.02
CA VAL A 255 -0.17 -8.48 11.68
C VAL A 255 -0.40 -8.48 13.19
N ARG A 256 -0.63 -7.30 13.79
CA ARG A 256 -0.96 -7.14 15.21
C ARG A 256 -2.36 -7.66 15.54
N VAL A 257 -3.28 -7.63 14.58
CA VAL A 257 -4.66 -8.14 14.74
C VAL A 257 -4.85 -9.57 14.21
N THR A 258 -3.84 -10.16 13.57
CA THR A 258 -3.89 -11.56 13.15
C THR A 258 -4.07 -12.48 14.37
N ARG A 259 -4.98 -13.45 14.25
CA ARG A 259 -5.26 -14.41 15.32
C ARG A 259 -4.00 -15.23 15.66
N ARG A 260 -3.94 -15.76 16.89
CA ARG A 260 -2.77 -16.53 17.38
C ARG A 260 -2.54 -17.82 16.59
N ASP A 261 -3.63 -18.45 16.18
CA ASP A 261 -3.70 -19.64 15.32
C ASP A 261 -3.68 -19.30 13.82
N GLY A 262 -3.66 -18.02 13.47
CA GLY A 262 -3.53 -17.52 12.11
C GLY A 262 -2.09 -17.44 11.60
N TRP A 263 -1.91 -16.79 10.45
CA TRP A 263 -0.62 -16.71 9.75
C TRP A 263 -0.24 -15.27 9.39
N ALA A 264 1.01 -14.91 9.69
CA ALA A 264 1.66 -13.72 9.15
C ALA A 264 2.53 -14.12 7.95
N VAL A 265 2.02 -13.86 6.75
CA VAL A 265 2.70 -14.04 5.46
C VAL A 265 3.53 -12.78 5.16
N LEU A 266 4.84 -12.88 5.33
CA LEU A 266 5.73 -11.71 5.34
C LEU A 266 6.80 -11.82 4.27
N ASN A 267 7.00 -10.76 3.49
CA ASN A 267 8.15 -10.69 2.60
C ASN A 267 9.45 -10.69 3.42
N ALA A 268 10.27 -11.72 3.25
CA ALA A 268 11.56 -11.82 3.90
C ALA A 268 12.69 -11.09 3.14
N ASP A 269 12.45 -10.71 1.88
CA ASP A 269 13.38 -9.90 1.07
C ASP A 269 13.34 -8.41 1.48
N ASP A 270 12.29 -7.99 2.19
CA ASP A 270 12.15 -6.66 2.76
C ASP A 270 12.43 -6.69 4.29
N PRO A 271 13.53 -6.07 4.76
CA PRO A 271 13.89 -6.09 6.18
C PRO A 271 12.84 -5.47 7.11
N ARG A 272 12.10 -4.45 6.66
CA ARG A 272 11.04 -3.79 7.45
C ARG A 272 9.85 -4.70 7.60
N VAL A 273 9.46 -5.37 6.51
CA VAL A 273 8.38 -6.37 6.54
C VAL A 273 8.79 -7.56 7.41
N TRP A 274 9.99 -8.11 7.23
CA TRP A 274 10.43 -9.24 8.05
C TRP A 274 10.49 -8.91 9.54
N ARG A 275 10.81 -7.65 9.91
CA ARG A 275 10.80 -7.17 11.31
C ARG A 275 9.41 -7.28 11.96
N MET A 276 8.32 -7.16 11.18
CA MET A 276 6.94 -7.23 11.68
C MET A 276 6.60 -8.57 12.33
N ARG A 277 7.38 -9.65 12.09
CA ARG A 277 7.23 -10.93 12.81
C ARG A 277 7.34 -10.80 14.33
N ARG A 278 7.97 -9.73 14.83
CA ARG A 278 8.11 -9.41 16.26
C ARG A 278 6.86 -8.74 16.84
N GLU A 279 5.93 -8.31 16.00
CA GLU A 279 4.71 -7.58 16.37
C GLU A 279 3.46 -8.45 16.32
N THR A 280 3.60 -9.71 15.90
CA THR A 280 2.50 -10.67 15.78
C THR A 280 2.65 -11.82 16.75
N ARG A 281 1.51 -12.41 17.12
CA ARG A 281 1.42 -13.67 17.87
C ARG A 281 1.05 -14.86 16.97
N ALA A 282 0.81 -14.60 15.69
CA ALA A 282 0.48 -15.59 14.68
C ALA A 282 1.70 -16.45 14.29
N HIS A 283 1.46 -17.54 13.58
CA HIS A 283 2.52 -18.34 12.99
C HIS A 283 3.24 -17.57 11.86
N TRP A 284 4.53 -17.82 11.69
CA TRP A 284 5.34 -17.16 10.67
C TRP A 284 5.24 -17.92 9.34
N TYR A 285 5.06 -17.17 8.25
CA TYR A 285 5.10 -17.69 6.89
C TYR A 285 5.89 -16.73 5.99
N PRO A 286 7.23 -16.66 6.09
CA PRO A 286 8.04 -15.89 5.16
C PRO A 286 7.80 -16.33 3.72
N PHE A 287 7.75 -15.35 2.82
CA PHE A 287 7.96 -15.58 1.40
C PHE A 287 9.21 -14.83 0.91
N THR A 288 9.94 -15.41 -0.03
CA THR A 288 11.22 -14.86 -0.49
C THR A 288 11.60 -15.38 -1.87
N THR A 289 12.28 -14.56 -2.66
CA THR A 289 12.86 -14.98 -3.94
C THR A 289 14.21 -15.72 -3.79
N ASP A 290 14.71 -15.86 -2.56
CA ASP A 290 15.96 -16.53 -2.22
C ASP A 290 15.70 -17.84 -1.43
N ALA A 291 16.04 -18.98 -2.04
CA ALA A 291 15.91 -20.30 -1.43
C ALA A 291 16.81 -20.51 -0.20
N ASP A 292 17.90 -19.75 -0.07
CA ASP A 292 18.87 -19.87 1.03
C ASP A 292 18.59 -18.91 2.19
N SER A 293 17.54 -18.10 2.06
CA SER A 293 17.16 -17.07 3.02
C SER A 293 17.08 -17.60 4.45
N PRO A 294 17.74 -16.94 5.42
CA PRO A 294 17.70 -17.36 6.82
C PRO A 294 16.30 -17.30 7.43
N ALA A 295 15.38 -16.52 6.84
CA ALA A 295 13.99 -16.43 7.27
C ALA A 295 13.26 -17.78 7.16
N ILE A 296 13.56 -18.56 6.11
CA ILE A 296 13.00 -19.90 5.90
C ILE A 296 13.35 -20.79 7.09
N ARG A 297 14.63 -20.86 7.46
CA ARG A 297 15.11 -21.66 8.60
C ARG A 297 14.49 -21.20 9.92
N ALA A 298 14.47 -19.88 10.16
CA ALA A 298 13.92 -19.31 11.38
C ALA A 298 12.42 -19.60 11.56
N SER A 299 11.64 -19.60 10.47
CA SER A 299 10.22 -19.95 10.50
C SER A 299 10.01 -21.43 10.80
N LEU A 300 10.67 -22.32 10.06
CA LEU A 300 10.50 -23.77 10.19
C LEU A 300 10.90 -24.29 11.58
N GLN A 301 11.96 -23.72 12.19
CA GLN A 301 12.38 -24.07 13.55
C GLN A 301 11.34 -23.74 14.63
N ARG A 302 10.44 -22.79 14.34
CA ARG A 302 9.34 -22.39 15.23
C ARG A 302 8.01 -23.05 14.88
N GLY A 303 8.04 -24.07 14.00
CA GLY A 303 6.83 -24.72 13.50
C GLY A 303 6.03 -23.89 12.50
N GLY A 304 6.60 -22.80 11.97
CA GLY A 304 6.00 -22.02 10.87
C GLY A 304 6.23 -22.65 9.50
N ARG A 305 5.76 -22.00 8.43
CA ARG A 305 5.90 -22.46 7.04
C ARG A 305 6.80 -21.51 6.26
N ALA A 306 7.10 -21.81 5.00
CA ALA A 306 7.82 -20.91 4.11
C ALA A 306 7.41 -21.08 2.65
N ALA A 307 7.41 -19.99 1.89
CA ALA A 307 7.29 -20.00 0.44
C ALA A 307 8.56 -19.39 -0.16
N PHE A 308 9.14 -20.02 -1.17
CA PHE A 308 10.37 -19.51 -1.76
C PHE A 308 10.53 -19.90 -3.23
N LEU A 309 11.34 -19.14 -3.95
CA LEU A 309 11.73 -19.48 -5.31
C LEU A 309 12.94 -20.43 -5.27
N ASP A 310 12.75 -21.69 -5.66
CA ASP A 310 13.82 -22.69 -5.78
C ASP A 310 14.07 -23.04 -7.25
N ARG A 311 15.19 -22.56 -7.81
CA ARG A 311 15.58 -22.85 -9.21
C ARG A 311 14.42 -22.61 -10.21
N GLY A 312 13.73 -21.48 -10.04
CA GLY A 312 12.59 -21.08 -10.86
C GLY A 312 11.24 -21.69 -10.44
N TRP A 313 11.19 -22.53 -9.42
CA TRP A 313 9.93 -23.09 -8.89
C TRP A 313 9.37 -22.26 -7.74
N ILE A 314 8.10 -21.87 -7.85
CA ILE A 314 7.28 -21.44 -6.72
C ILE A 314 7.11 -22.65 -5.81
N THR A 315 7.71 -22.58 -4.62
CA THR A 315 7.82 -23.72 -3.70
C THR A 315 7.26 -23.34 -2.34
N ILE A 316 6.52 -24.26 -1.71
CA ILE A 316 6.10 -24.14 -0.31
C ILE A 316 6.73 -25.24 0.53
N ARG A 317 6.95 -24.97 1.82
CA ARG A 317 7.52 -25.94 2.75
C ARG A 317 6.88 -25.84 4.12
N LYS A 318 6.40 -26.99 4.62
CA LYS A 318 5.88 -27.18 5.98
C LYS A 318 6.99 -27.70 6.91
N PRO A 319 6.90 -27.49 8.23
CA PRO A 319 7.85 -28.06 9.19
C PRO A 319 8.00 -29.57 9.00
N ARG A 320 9.24 -30.07 9.03
CA ARG A 320 9.56 -31.50 8.94
C ARG A 320 9.01 -32.21 7.68
N ALA A 321 8.57 -31.46 6.67
CA ALA A 321 8.12 -31.97 5.39
C ALA A 321 9.12 -31.64 4.27
N LYS A 322 9.05 -32.41 3.18
CA LYS A 322 9.77 -32.10 1.94
C LYS A 322 9.17 -30.83 1.29
N PRO A 323 9.98 -30.03 0.58
CA PRO A 323 9.45 -28.92 -0.22
C PRO A 323 8.48 -29.41 -1.29
N ILE A 324 7.40 -28.66 -1.52
CA ILE A 324 6.38 -28.94 -2.53
C ILE A 324 6.49 -27.87 -3.62
N ARG A 325 6.73 -28.31 -4.86
CA ARG A 325 6.83 -27.43 -6.02
C ARG A 325 5.45 -27.27 -6.65
N LEU A 326 4.98 -26.03 -6.74
CA LEU A 326 3.66 -25.71 -7.25
C LEU A 326 3.70 -25.50 -8.77
N ALA A 327 4.49 -24.52 -9.22
CA ALA A 327 4.65 -24.19 -10.62
C ALA A 327 6.00 -23.52 -10.88
N ARG A 328 6.51 -23.60 -12.13
CA ARG A 328 7.66 -22.77 -12.52
C ARG A 328 7.19 -21.35 -12.78
N SER A 329 7.91 -20.35 -12.27
CA SER A 329 7.63 -18.94 -12.57
C SER A 329 7.58 -18.69 -14.09
N SER A 330 8.46 -19.34 -14.86
CA SER A 330 8.45 -19.25 -16.33
C SER A 330 7.16 -19.69 -17.02
N GLU A 331 6.28 -20.41 -16.32
CA GLU A 331 4.99 -20.90 -16.83
C GLU A 331 3.80 -20.05 -16.35
N LEU A 332 4.04 -19.06 -15.48
CA LEU A 332 2.99 -18.25 -14.87
C LEU A 332 2.82 -16.92 -15.63
N PRO A 333 1.64 -16.64 -16.21
CA PRO A 333 1.39 -15.39 -16.93
C PRO A 333 1.66 -14.15 -16.07
N VAL A 334 1.17 -14.14 -14.82
CA VAL A 334 1.34 -13.00 -13.90
C VAL A 334 2.80 -12.64 -13.64
N THR A 335 3.71 -13.61 -13.65
CA THR A 335 5.14 -13.37 -13.41
C THR A 335 5.87 -12.88 -14.66
N PHE A 336 5.14 -12.75 -15.77
CA PHE A 336 5.70 -12.39 -17.05
C PHE A 336 6.75 -13.40 -17.52
N ALA A 337 6.40 -14.69 -17.46
CA ALA A 337 7.31 -15.82 -17.68
C ALA A 337 8.58 -15.76 -16.79
N GLY A 338 8.41 -15.36 -15.54
CA GLY A 338 9.49 -15.23 -14.55
C GLY A 338 10.37 -13.99 -14.71
N LEU A 339 10.09 -13.09 -15.67
CA LEU A 339 10.84 -11.85 -15.87
C LEU A 339 10.57 -10.81 -14.78
N SER A 340 9.35 -10.78 -14.24
CA SER A 340 8.97 -9.82 -13.20
C SER A 340 9.27 -10.39 -11.82
N ARG A 341 10.40 -9.99 -11.22
CA ARG A 341 10.75 -10.36 -9.84
C ARG A 341 9.66 -9.97 -8.84
N VAL A 342 9.07 -8.78 -9.03
CA VAL A 342 7.98 -8.27 -8.20
C VAL A 342 6.75 -9.19 -8.27
N ASN A 343 6.37 -9.66 -9.46
CA ASN A 343 5.24 -10.57 -9.57
C ASN A 343 5.56 -12.01 -9.18
N VAL A 344 6.82 -12.45 -9.26
CA VAL A 344 7.24 -13.71 -8.62
C VAL A 344 7.04 -13.63 -7.10
N ALA A 345 7.42 -12.51 -6.48
CA ALA A 345 7.18 -12.28 -5.05
C ALA A 345 5.68 -12.25 -4.71
N ASN A 346 4.85 -11.59 -5.54
CA ASN A 346 3.39 -11.59 -5.38
C ASN A 346 2.80 -13.01 -5.51
N ALA A 347 3.29 -13.82 -6.44
CA ALA A 347 2.86 -15.22 -6.61
C ALA A 347 3.24 -16.09 -5.40
N LEU A 348 4.43 -15.90 -4.83
CA LEU A 348 4.86 -16.56 -3.60
C LEU A 348 3.98 -16.15 -2.40
N ALA A 349 3.65 -14.85 -2.29
CA ALA A 349 2.78 -14.34 -1.25
C ALA A 349 1.36 -14.94 -1.36
N ALA A 350 0.80 -15.00 -2.57
CA ALA A 350 -0.50 -15.60 -2.82
C ALA A 350 -0.50 -17.11 -2.52
N ALA A 351 0.51 -17.85 -2.99
CA ALA A 351 0.65 -19.27 -2.70
C ALA A 351 0.74 -19.55 -1.20
N ALA A 352 1.50 -18.74 -0.46
CA ALA A 352 1.60 -18.84 1.00
C ALA A 352 0.26 -18.55 1.69
N ALA A 353 -0.47 -17.53 1.26
CA ALA A 353 -1.79 -17.20 1.82
C ALA A 353 -2.83 -18.28 1.55
N CYS A 354 -2.83 -18.86 0.33
CA CYS A 354 -3.72 -19.96 -0.04
C CYS A 354 -3.41 -21.26 0.72
N ASP A 355 -2.13 -21.61 0.91
CA ASP A 355 -1.75 -22.75 1.77
C ASP A 355 -2.10 -22.49 3.26
N ALA A 356 -2.00 -21.23 3.70
CA ALA A 356 -2.36 -20.83 5.06
C ALA A 356 -3.86 -20.98 5.38
N ILE A 357 -4.74 -20.72 4.39
CA ILE A 357 -6.19 -20.98 4.52
C ILE A 357 -6.59 -22.43 4.23
N GLY A 358 -5.61 -23.29 3.87
CA GLY A 358 -5.82 -24.74 3.75
C GLY A 358 -6.15 -25.26 2.36
N LEU A 359 -5.88 -24.49 1.29
CA LEU A 359 -6.01 -25.03 -0.07
C LEU A 359 -4.92 -26.06 -0.38
N GLU A 360 -5.26 -27.07 -1.17
CA GLU A 360 -4.34 -28.13 -1.55
C GLU A 360 -3.32 -27.65 -2.60
N PRO A 361 -2.09 -28.19 -2.62
CA PRO A 361 -1.04 -27.79 -3.57
C PRO A 361 -1.48 -27.80 -5.04
N GLU A 362 -2.32 -28.77 -5.43
CA GLU A 362 -2.84 -28.92 -6.77
C GLU A 362 -3.80 -27.76 -7.13
N GLN A 363 -4.65 -27.35 -6.19
CA GLN A 363 -5.55 -26.21 -6.36
C GLN A 363 -4.76 -24.90 -6.50
N ILE A 364 -3.74 -24.72 -5.67
CA ILE A 364 -2.85 -23.55 -5.73
C ILE A 364 -2.10 -23.52 -7.06
N SER A 365 -1.54 -24.66 -7.48
CA SER A 365 -0.84 -24.79 -8.77
C SER A 365 -1.74 -24.46 -9.96
N ALA A 366 -2.97 -25.01 -9.97
CA ALA A 366 -3.94 -24.74 -11.03
C ALA A 366 -4.30 -23.25 -11.11
N GLY A 367 -4.66 -22.63 -9.97
CA GLY A 367 -5.03 -21.21 -9.93
C GLY A 367 -3.89 -20.28 -10.31
N LEU A 368 -2.65 -20.56 -9.89
CA LEU A 368 -1.47 -19.80 -10.32
C LEU A 368 -1.28 -19.81 -11.85
N ARG A 369 -1.55 -20.96 -12.49
CA ARG A 369 -1.37 -21.16 -13.94
C ARG A 369 -2.49 -20.58 -14.79
N SER A 370 -3.69 -20.41 -14.24
CA SER A 370 -4.85 -19.85 -14.94
C SER A 370 -4.96 -18.33 -14.79
N PHE A 371 -4.40 -17.73 -13.73
CA PHE A 371 -4.47 -16.28 -13.51
C PHE A 371 -3.62 -15.46 -14.52
N GLY A 372 -4.21 -14.39 -15.07
CA GLY A 372 -3.54 -13.45 -15.98
C GLY A 372 -3.47 -13.92 -17.43
N ARG A 373 -4.32 -14.86 -17.84
CA ARG A 373 -4.47 -15.26 -19.25
C ARG A 373 -5.31 -14.28 -20.06
N ASP A 374 -6.19 -13.55 -19.40
CA ASP A 374 -6.93 -12.42 -19.93
C ASP A 374 -6.33 -11.10 -19.39
N LEU A 375 -6.58 -10.00 -20.10
CA LEU A 375 -6.13 -8.67 -19.67
C LEU A 375 -6.91 -8.17 -18.44
N ASP A 376 -8.11 -8.72 -18.23
CA ASP A 376 -9.05 -8.32 -17.19
C ASP A 376 -8.74 -8.94 -15.82
N ALA A 377 -7.96 -10.02 -15.75
CA ALA A 377 -7.54 -10.57 -14.45
C ALA A 377 -6.63 -9.63 -13.67
N ASN A 378 -5.88 -8.73 -14.31
CA ASN A 378 -5.00 -7.78 -13.63
C ASN A 378 -4.81 -6.48 -14.45
N PRO A 379 -5.88 -5.68 -14.61
CA PRO A 379 -5.89 -4.60 -15.58
C PRO A 379 -4.99 -3.44 -15.14
N GLY A 380 -4.17 -2.94 -16.06
CA GLY A 380 -3.15 -1.92 -15.83
C GLY A 380 -1.96 -2.43 -15.01
N ARG A 381 -1.62 -3.71 -15.05
CA ARG A 381 -0.48 -4.30 -14.32
C ARG A 381 0.33 -5.21 -15.24
N LEU A 382 1.37 -4.64 -15.85
CA LEU A 382 2.20 -5.27 -16.88
C LEU A 382 1.40 -5.89 -18.02
N ASN A 383 0.37 -5.20 -18.51
CA ASN A 383 -0.38 -5.65 -19.67
C ASN A 383 0.43 -5.37 -20.95
N LEU A 384 0.83 -6.43 -21.65
CA LEU A 384 1.67 -6.33 -22.85
C LEU A 384 0.83 -6.60 -24.11
N PHE A 385 1.05 -5.76 -25.10
CA PHE A 385 0.46 -5.87 -26.42
C PHE A 385 1.56 -5.88 -27.49
N GLU A 386 1.32 -6.52 -28.61
CA GLU A 386 2.25 -6.57 -29.74
C GLU A 386 1.53 -6.24 -31.05
N ARG A 387 2.22 -5.49 -31.93
CA ARG A 387 1.83 -5.34 -33.33
C ARG A 387 3.05 -5.21 -34.21
N ARG A 388 3.19 -6.11 -35.19
CA ARG A 388 4.30 -6.10 -36.17
C ARG A 388 5.68 -6.01 -35.51
N GLY A 389 5.86 -6.69 -34.37
CA GLY A 389 7.11 -6.71 -33.61
C GLY A 389 7.41 -5.46 -32.78
N VAL A 390 6.45 -4.52 -32.65
CA VAL A 390 6.51 -3.43 -31.67
C VAL A 390 5.71 -3.85 -30.44
N LEU A 391 6.33 -3.74 -29.27
CA LEU A 391 5.71 -4.06 -27.98
C LEU A 391 5.14 -2.80 -27.33
N VAL A 392 3.99 -2.93 -26.65
CA VAL A 392 3.40 -1.88 -25.81
C VAL A 392 3.13 -2.45 -24.43
N LEU A 393 3.70 -1.85 -23.39
CA LEU A 393 3.54 -2.29 -22.00
C LEU A 393 2.82 -1.23 -21.18
N ILE A 394 1.65 -1.57 -20.65
CA ILE A 394 0.83 -0.68 -19.83
C ILE A 394 0.90 -1.12 -18.36
N ASP A 395 1.30 -0.20 -17.49
CA ASP A 395 1.46 -0.48 -16.05
C ASP A 395 1.09 0.71 -15.17
N PHE A 396 0.65 0.42 -13.94
CA PHE A 396 0.25 1.42 -12.96
C PHE A 396 1.40 1.90 -12.06
N ALA A 397 2.65 1.55 -12.35
CA ALA A 397 3.81 2.08 -11.63
C ALA A 397 3.63 3.56 -11.29
N HIS A 398 3.75 3.92 -10.02
CA HIS A 398 3.46 5.27 -9.51
C HIS A 398 4.50 5.81 -8.53
N ASN A 399 5.55 5.01 -8.27
CA ASN A 399 6.70 5.35 -7.44
C ASN A 399 7.97 4.74 -8.04
N GLU A 400 9.12 5.04 -7.44
CA GLU A 400 10.44 4.62 -7.86
C GLU A 400 10.56 3.09 -7.98
N ALA A 401 10.04 2.35 -6.99
CA ALA A 401 10.10 0.89 -6.98
C ALA A 401 9.24 0.27 -8.09
N GLY A 402 8.06 0.83 -8.36
CA GLY A 402 7.20 0.41 -9.47
C GLY A 402 7.85 0.67 -10.83
N LEU A 403 8.42 1.87 -11.01
CA LEU A 403 9.11 2.24 -12.25
C LEU A 403 10.35 1.36 -12.50
N ALA A 404 11.12 1.05 -11.45
CA ALA A 404 12.26 0.14 -11.55
C ALA A 404 11.84 -1.25 -12.03
N GLY A 405 10.74 -1.81 -11.50
CA GLY A 405 10.19 -3.08 -11.93
C GLY A 405 9.67 -3.07 -13.37
N LEU A 406 9.00 -1.98 -13.79
CA LEU A 406 8.57 -1.78 -15.18
C LEU A 406 9.77 -1.79 -16.13
N LEU A 407 10.82 -1.02 -15.81
CA LEU A 407 12.04 -0.94 -16.61
C LEU A 407 12.83 -2.26 -16.64
N GLU A 408 12.79 -3.07 -15.57
CA GLU A 408 13.38 -4.42 -15.54
C GLU A 408 12.72 -5.32 -16.59
N VAL A 409 11.38 -5.32 -16.64
CA VAL A 409 10.62 -6.11 -17.62
C VAL A 409 10.88 -5.61 -19.04
N CYS A 410 10.89 -4.29 -19.28
CA CYS A 410 11.23 -3.72 -20.59
C CYS A 410 12.61 -4.18 -21.06
N ARG A 411 13.63 -4.10 -20.20
CA ARG A 411 15.00 -4.52 -20.52
C ARG A 411 15.07 -6.00 -20.88
N ALA A 412 14.37 -6.85 -20.14
CA ALA A 412 14.33 -8.28 -20.41
C ALA A 412 13.64 -8.62 -21.74
N LEU A 413 12.59 -7.88 -22.13
CA LEU A 413 11.84 -8.12 -23.37
C LEU A 413 12.52 -7.60 -24.63
N VAL A 414 13.35 -6.57 -24.50
CA VAL A 414 14.16 -6.03 -25.59
C VAL A 414 15.55 -6.72 -25.63
N GLY A 415 15.90 -7.43 -24.56
CA GLY A 415 17.11 -8.23 -24.41
C GLY A 415 18.36 -7.39 -24.28
N ARG A 416 18.28 -6.26 -23.58
CA ARG A 416 19.41 -5.33 -23.47
C ARG A 416 20.29 -5.63 -22.29
N THR A 417 21.59 -5.51 -22.51
CA THR A 417 22.60 -5.48 -21.45
C THR A 417 23.18 -4.07 -21.25
N SER A 418 23.06 -3.18 -22.24
CA SER A 418 23.45 -1.75 -22.16
C SER A 418 22.63 -0.89 -23.14
N ARG A 419 22.79 0.45 -23.09
CA ARG A 419 22.10 1.40 -24.00
C ARG A 419 22.61 1.33 -25.45
N ASP A 420 23.85 0.92 -25.68
CA ASP A 420 24.51 1.01 -26.99
C ASP A 420 24.64 -0.33 -27.72
N ASP A 421 23.87 -1.35 -27.33
CA ASP A 421 23.99 -2.70 -27.91
C ASP A 421 23.30 -2.86 -29.28
N GLY A 422 22.73 -1.79 -29.85
CA GLY A 422 22.07 -1.80 -31.16
C GLY A 422 20.79 -2.65 -31.21
N ARG A 423 20.29 -3.14 -30.06
CA ARG A 423 18.99 -3.82 -29.94
C ARG A 423 17.86 -2.79 -29.87
N GLY A 424 16.61 -3.25 -29.77
CA GLY A 424 15.43 -2.39 -29.73
C GLY A 424 15.50 -1.32 -28.63
N ARG A 425 14.65 -0.29 -28.74
CA ARG A 425 14.60 0.84 -27.82
C ARG A 425 13.48 0.70 -26.80
N ILE A 426 13.74 1.16 -25.59
CA ILE A 426 12.77 1.35 -24.51
C ILE A 426 12.32 2.81 -24.55
N ARG A 427 11.06 3.03 -24.87
CA ARG A 427 10.42 4.35 -24.83
C ARG A 427 9.45 4.41 -23.67
N LEU A 428 9.56 5.43 -22.82
CA LEU A 428 8.81 5.51 -21.56
C LEU A 428 7.95 6.77 -21.48
N GLY A 429 6.67 6.58 -21.20
CA GLY A 429 5.75 7.61 -20.73
C GLY A 429 5.75 7.67 -19.20
N LEU A 430 6.47 8.64 -18.64
CA LEU A 430 6.65 8.86 -17.20
C LEU A 430 5.49 9.69 -16.64
N GLY A 431 4.90 9.28 -15.52
CA GLY A 431 3.93 10.11 -14.81
C GLY A 431 3.53 9.53 -13.46
N THR A 432 3.07 10.38 -12.54
CA THR A 432 2.48 9.97 -11.25
C THR A 432 1.55 11.05 -10.70
N ALA A 433 1.12 10.92 -9.44
CA ALA A 433 0.34 11.91 -8.72
C ALA A 433 1.20 13.04 -8.13
N GLY A 434 0.67 14.26 -8.08
CA GLY A 434 1.37 15.46 -7.64
C GLY A 434 1.54 15.59 -6.12
N ASP A 435 0.91 14.72 -5.32
CA ASP A 435 1.10 14.65 -3.86
C ASP A 435 2.35 13.84 -3.45
N ARG A 436 3.27 13.60 -4.39
CA ARG A 436 4.63 13.09 -4.10
C ARG A 436 5.56 14.23 -3.75
N THR A 437 6.60 13.93 -2.97
CA THR A 437 7.64 14.91 -2.64
C THR A 437 8.46 15.24 -3.89
N ASP A 438 9.07 16.42 -3.91
CA ASP A 438 9.89 16.85 -5.04
C ASP A 438 11.05 15.88 -5.29
N GLU A 439 11.65 15.37 -4.21
CA GLU A 439 12.72 14.39 -4.28
C GLU A 439 12.26 13.09 -4.93
N MET A 440 11.06 12.59 -4.60
CA MET A 440 10.50 11.40 -5.26
C MET A 440 10.29 11.62 -6.76
N LEU A 441 9.75 12.79 -7.15
CA LEU A 441 9.54 13.11 -8.57
C LEU A 441 10.87 13.16 -9.34
N ARG A 442 11.90 13.78 -8.75
CA ARG A 442 13.25 13.79 -9.32
C ARG A 442 13.87 12.39 -9.39
N ASN A 443 13.73 11.58 -8.35
CA ASN A 443 14.25 10.21 -8.32
C ASN A 443 13.58 9.33 -9.38
N MET A 444 12.27 9.48 -9.58
CA MET A 444 11.56 8.80 -10.67
C MET A 444 12.07 9.25 -12.04
N GLY A 445 12.28 10.57 -12.23
CA GLY A 445 12.93 11.10 -13.43
C GLY A 445 14.31 10.51 -13.64
N GLU A 446 15.14 10.41 -12.61
CA GLU A 446 16.51 9.86 -12.68
C GLU A 446 16.50 8.38 -13.10
N LEU A 447 15.57 7.58 -12.56
CA LEU A 447 15.38 6.19 -12.98
C LEU A 447 14.95 6.08 -14.44
N ALA A 448 14.01 6.91 -14.88
CA ALA A 448 13.56 6.97 -16.28
C ALA A 448 14.73 7.37 -17.21
N GLY A 449 15.43 8.45 -16.86
CA GLY A 449 16.56 9.00 -17.59
C GLY A 449 17.79 8.10 -17.63
N ARG A 450 17.89 7.08 -16.76
CA ARG A 450 18.89 5.99 -16.84
C ARG A 450 18.39 4.77 -17.61
N GLY A 451 17.09 4.48 -17.53
CA GLY A 451 16.52 3.20 -17.95
C GLY A 451 15.91 3.15 -19.34
N ALA A 452 15.57 4.29 -19.94
CA ALA A 452 14.89 4.38 -21.25
C ALA A 452 15.73 5.17 -22.28
N ASP A 453 15.52 4.93 -23.58
CA ASP A 453 16.17 5.67 -24.68
C ASP A 453 15.37 6.89 -25.14
N GLU A 454 14.09 6.93 -24.79
CA GLU A 454 13.22 8.09 -24.99
C GLU A 454 12.34 8.20 -23.75
N VAL A 455 12.32 9.38 -23.13
CA VAL A 455 11.44 9.68 -22.02
C VAL A 455 10.53 10.83 -22.42
N VAL A 456 9.24 10.62 -22.27
CA VAL A 456 8.22 11.67 -22.39
C VAL A 456 7.40 11.71 -21.12
N ILE A 457 6.80 12.85 -20.81
CA ILE A 457 5.94 13.01 -19.63
C ILE A 457 4.48 12.76 -20.04
N ALA A 458 3.80 11.93 -19.28
CA ALA A 458 2.37 11.67 -19.37
C ALA A 458 1.64 12.48 -18.30
N GLU A 459 1.12 13.65 -18.68
CA GLU A 459 0.40 14.55 -17.78
C GLU A 459 -0.89 13.89 -17.26
N LYS A 460 -1.21 14.18 -16.00
CA LYS A 460 -2.40 13.64 -15.32
C LYS A 460 -3.08 14.77 -14.55
N ARG A 461 -3.80 15.65 -15.26
CA ARG A 461 -4.40 16.87 -14.68
C ARG A 461 -5.29 16.59 -13.46
N HIS A 462 -6.05 15.50 -13.49
CA HIS A 462 -6.88 15.06 -12.36
C HIS A 462 -6.07 14.65 -11.10
N TYR A 463 -4.79 14.33 -11.25
CA TYR A 463 -3.93 13.83 -10.18
C TYR A 463 -2.89 14.84 -9.69
N LEU A 464 -2.99 16.11 -10.06
CA LEU A 464 -2.09 17.17 -9.58
C LEU A 464 -2.15 17.38 -8.06
N ARG A 465 -3.30 17.12 -7.44
CA ARG A 465 -3.49 17.16 -5.97
C ARG A 465 -2.92 18.43 -5.31
N GLY A 466 -3.12 19.56 -5.98
CA GLY A 466 -2.69 20.89 -5.50
C GLY A 466 -1.31 21.34 -5.99
N ARG A 467 -0.52 20.49 -6.65
CA ARG A 467 0.76 20.85 -7.27
C ARG A 467 0.56 21.54 -8.63
N GLY A 468 1.46 22.45 -9.00
CA GLY A 468 1.49 23.01 -10.35
C GLY A 468 1.87 21.97 -11.40
N LEU A 469 1.25 22.02 -12.57
CA LEU A 469 1.55 21.08 -13.67
C LEU A 469 2.98 21.27 -14.19
N GLU A 470 3.37 22.50 -14.54
CA GLU A 470 4.73 22.77 -15.03
C GLU A 470 5.78 22.55 -13.94
N GLU A 471 5.48 22.91 -12.69
CA GLU A 471 6.33 22.60 -11.55
C GLU A 471 6.63 21.08 -11.47
N MET A 472 5.61 20.23 -11.62
CA MET A 472 5.78 18.78 -11.65
C MET A 472 6.57 18.31 -12.87
N ASN A 473 6.29 18.88 -14.05
CA ASN A 473 7.00 18.55 -15.28
C ASN A 473 8.50 18.90 -15.17
N ASP A 474 8.84 20.05 -14.59
CA ASP A 474 10.21 20.50 -14.38
C ASP A 474 10.98 19.59 -13.43
N LEU A 475 10.36 19.14 -12.34
CA LEU A 475 10.95 18.16 -11.44
C LEU A 475 11.26 16.83 -12.13
N PHE A 476 10.38 16.36 -13.02
CA PHE A 476 10.67 15.19 -13.84
C PHE A 476 11.83 15.45 -14.81
N ARG A 477 11.85 16.58 -15.51
CA ARG A 477 12.92 16.95 -16.45
C ARG A 477 14.27 17.02 -15.75
N GLU A 478 14.34 17.65 -14.57
CA GLU A 478 15.54 17.69 -13.72
C GLU A 478 16.02 16.28 -13.39
N GLY A 479 15.11 15.41 -12.95
CA GLY A 479 15.41 14.01 -12.68
C GLY A 479 15.95 13.27 -13.91
N VAL A 480 15.24 13.37 -15.04
CA VAL A 480 15.62 12.72 -16.29
C VAL A 480 17.01 13.14 -16.75
N ALA A 481 17.34 14.44 -16.63
CA ALA A 481 18.68 14.95 -16.91
C ALA A 481 19.75 14.37 -15.95
N ARG A 482 19.46 14.28 -14.64
CA ARG A 482 20.35 13.59 -13.66
C ARG A 482 20.58 12.12 -13.99
N GLY A 483 19.60 11.50 -14.67
CA GLY A 483 19.70 10.14 -15.17
C GLY A 483 20.65 9.97 -16.37
N GLY A 484 21.11 11.06 -16.97
CA GLY A 484 22.00 11.05 -18.13
C GLY A 484 21.26 10.95 -19.47
N PHE A 485 19.96 11.30 -19.51
CA PHE A 485 19.24 11.52 -20.77
C PHE A 485 19.40 12.98 -21.19
N ASP A 486 19.93 13.21 -22.39
CA ASP A 486 20.25 14.52 -22.96
C ASP A 486 19.28 14.97 -24.06
N GLY A 487 18.30 14.12 -24.40
CA GLY A 487 17.24 14.44 -25.36
C GLY A 487 16.16 15.37 -24.80
N GLU A 488 15.32 15.90 -25.70
CA GLU A 488 14.16 16.71 -25.33
C GLU A 488 13.09 15.84 -24.63
N VAL A 489 12.65 16.28 -23.44
CA VAL A 489 11.60 15.62 -22.66
C VAL A 489 10.27 16.35 -22.83
N ILE A 490 9.47 15.88 -23.80
CA ILE A 490 8.18 16.48 -24.15
C ILE A 490 7.09 15.97 -23.21
N ALA A 491 6.21 16.87 -22.75
CA ALA A 491 5.01 16.53 -21.99
C ALA A 491 3.79 16.43 -22.91
N TYR A 492 2.99 15.37 -22.74
CA TYR A 492 1.74 15.15 -23.46
C TYR A 492 0.55 15.21 -22.49
N PRO A 493 -0.59 15.78 -22.91
CA PRO A 493 -1.68 16.13 -22.01
C PRO A 493 -2.43 14.93 -21.41
N THR A 494 -2.30 13.76 -22.03
CA THR A 494 -2.99 12.53 -21.63
C THR A 494 -2.11 11.30 -21.84
N GLU A 495 -2.45 10.19 -21.18
CA GLU A 495 -1.72 8.93 -21.25
C GLU A 495 -1.86 8.28 -22.64
N LEU A 496 -3.03 8.42 -23.26
CA LEU A 496 -3.27 7.99 -24.62
C LEU A 496 -2.45 8.82 -25.63
N GLU A 497 -2.37 10.14 -25.47
CA GLU A 497 -1.54 10.97 -26.35
C GLU A 497 -0.04 10.69 -26.17
N THR A 498 0.40 10.41 -24.94
CA THR A 498 1.75 9.89 -24.68
C THR A 498 2.01 8.61 -25.45
N LEU A 499 1.13 7.61 -25.35
CA LEU A 499 1.29 6.35 -26.07
C LEU A 499 1.38 6.56 -27.59
N LYS A 500 0.48 7.38 -28.15
CA LYS A 500 0.50 7.73 -29.58
C LYS A 500 1.81 8.40 -29.99
N ALA A 501 2.37 9.26 -29.16
CA ALA A 501 3.66 9.91 -29.41
C ALA A 501 4.81 8.91 -29.46
N LEU A 502 4.91 8.02 -28.46
CA LEU A 502 5.95 7.00 -28.42
C LEU A 502 5.86 6.03 -29.61
N LEU A 503 4.64 5.63 -29.97
CA LEU A 503 4.41 4.70 -31.09
C LEU A 503 4.74 5.30 -32.46
N ARG A 504 4.56 6.61 -32.66
CA ARG A 504 4.95 7.29 -33.92
C ARG A 504 6.44 7.15 -34.23
N ARG A 505 7.28 7.01 -33.20
CA ARG A 505 8.74 6.88 -33.32
C ARG A 505 9.23 5.44 -33.14
N SER A 506 8.32 4.50 -32.90
CA SER A 506 8.66 3.10 -32.61
C SER A 506 8.90 2.28 -33.88
N GLN A 507 9.90 1.42 -33.83
CA GLN A 507 10.31 0.48 -34.87
C GLN A 507 10.22 -0.95 -34.34
N THR A 508 10.28 -1.92 -35.26
CA THR A 508 10.29 -3.34 -34.90
C THR A 508 11.42 -3.66 -33.92
N GLY A 509 11.10 -4.37 -32.85
CA GLY A 509 12.02 -4.70 -31.75
C GLY A 509 11.91 -3.74 -30.56
N ASP A 510 11.24 -2.59 -30.72
CA ASP A 510 11.10 -1.62 -29.66
C ASP A 510 9.95 -1.94 -28.71
N ILE A 511 10.03 -1.37 -27.50
CA ILE A 511 8.94 -1.36 -26.52
C ILE A 511 8.56 0.07 -26.13
N ALA A 512 7.27 0.38 -26.21
CA ALA A 512 6.68 1.58 -25.64
C ALA A 512 5.99 1.23 -24.33
N ALA A 513 6.52 1.73 -23.21
CA ALA A 513 5.96 1.55 -21.89
C ALA A 513 5.27 2.84 -21.42
N VAL A 514 4.06 2.74 -20.87
CA VAL A 514 3.33 3.91 -20.36
C VAL A 514 2.84 3.65 -18.94
N MET A 515 3.13 4.60 -18.05
CA MET A 515 2.60 4.63 -16.69
C MET A 515 1.18 5.19 -16.72
N THR A 516 0.20 4.28 -16.69
CA THR A 516 -1.22 4.55 -16.90
C THR A 516 -1.99 4.43 -15.59
N HIS A 517 -2.57 5.54 -15.14
CA HIS A 517 -3.31 5.67 -13.88
C HIS A 517 -4.78 6.04 -14.09
N VAL A 518 -5.14 6.60 -15.24
CA VAL A 518 -6.47 7.20 -15.48
C VAL A 518 -7.13 6.61 -16.71
N GLU A 519 -6.48 6.70 -17.87
CA GLU A 519 -7.08 6.41 -19.18
C GLU A 519 -6.86 4.94 -19.61
N ARG A 520 -6.96 4.02 -18.65
CA ARG A 520 -6.67 2.59 -18.90
C ARG A 520 -7.62 2.02 -19.97
N ALA A 521 -8.90 2.31 -19.87
CA ALA A 521 -9.91 1.80 -20.81
C ALA A 521 -9.67 2.38 -22.21
N GLU A 522 -9.47 3.69 -22.29
CA GLU A 522 -9.25 4.43 -23.54
C GLU A 522 -7.96 3.97 -24.24
N VAL A 523 -6.90 3.69 -23.49
CA VAL A 523 -5.65 3.12 -24.02
C VAL A 523 -5.88 1.71 -24.57
N PHE A 524 -6.59 0.85 -23.84
CA PHE A 524 -6.86 -0.52 -24.27
C PHE A 524 -7.74 -0.56 -25.52
N ASP A 525 -8.83 0.21 -25.54
CA ASP A 525 -9.73 0.33 -26.68
C ASP A 525 -8.98 0.82 -27.92
N TRP A 526 -8.13 1.84 -27.76
CA TRP A 526 -7.35 2.38 -28.86
C TRP A 526 -6.33 1.36 -29.39
N LEU A 527 -5.64 0.62 -28.51
CA LEU A 527 -4.71 -0.43 -28.92
C LEU A 527 -5.40 -1.51 -29.75
N GLN A 528 -6.56 -1.99 -29.29
CA GLN A 528 -7.36 -2.99 -30.00
C GLN A 528 -7.83 -2.48 -31.36
N GLN A 529 -8.38 -1.26 -31.42
CA GLN A 529 -8.79 -0.62 -32.69
C GLN A 529 -7.64 -0.46 -33.69
N ARG A 530 -6.40 -0.38 -33.20
CA ARG A 530 -5.19 -0.28 -34.02
C ARG A 530 -4.57 -1.65 -34.33
N GLY A 531 -5.18 -2.75 -33.93
CA GLY A 531 -4.70 -4.11 -34.20
C GLY A 531 -3.47 -4.50 -33.38
N PHE A 532 -3.31 -3.93 -32.17
CA PHE A 532 -2.41 -4.49 -31.18
C PHE A 532 -3.11 -5.63 -30.45
N GLU A 533 -2.44 -6.78 -30.38
CA GLU A 533 -2.99 -7.98 -29.76
C GLU A 533 -2.34 -8.21 -28.39
N PRO A 534 -3.09 -8.69 -27.39
CA PRO A 534 -2.51 -9.08 -26.10
C PRO A 534 -1.46 -10.17 -26.25
N VAL A 535 -0.31 -10.03 -25.58
CA VAL A 535 0.78 -11.00 -25.67
C VAL A 535 0.58 -12.14 -24.68
N THR A 536 0.61 -13.38 -25.18
CA THR A 536 0.49 -14.58 -24.36
C THR A 536 1.79 -14.91 -23.62
N VAL A 537 1.70 -15.71 -22.54
CA VAL A 537 2.89 -16.16 -21.81
C VAL A 537 3.84 -16.99 -22.70
N GLU A 538 3.29 -17.77 -23.64
CA GLU A 538 4.06 -18.53 -24.62
C GLU A 538 4.89 -17.60 -25.51
N ARG A 539 4.28 -16.50 -25.97
CA ARG A 539 4.95 -15.48 -26.77
C ARG A 539 6.00 -14.74 -25.97
N VAL A 540 5.75 -14.39 -24.70
CA VAL A 540 6.79 -13.84 -23.80
C VAL A 540 7.97 -14.81 -23.67
N ARG A 541 7.72 -16.10 -23.44
CA ARG A 541 8.78 -17.12 -23.36
C ARG A 541 9.56 -17.26 -24.66
N GLU A 542 8.91 -17.08 -25.80
CA GLU A 542 9.58 -17.08 -27.10
C GLU A 542 10.50 -15.86 -27.25
N LEU A 543 10.00 -14.66 -26.93
CA LEU A 543 10.78 -13.42 -26.95
C LEU A 543 12.03 -13.54 -26.08
N VAL A 544 11.88 -14.04 -24.84
CA VAL A 544 13.02 -14.25 -23.92
C VAL A 544 14.02 -15.27 -24.45
N ARG A 545 13.53 -16.40 -25.01
CA ARG A 545 14.40 -17.42 -25.60
C ARG A 545 15.21 -16.91 -26.78
N ARG A 546 14.61 -16.08 -27.64
CA ARG A 546 15.29 -15.45 -28.77
C ARG A 546 16.41 -14.50 -28.36
N LEU A 547 16.34 -13.94 -27.15
CA LEU A 547 17.31 -12.97 -26.65
C LEU A 547 18.45 -13.60 -25.84
N GLY A 548 18.25 -14.82 -25.34
CA GLY A 548 19.23 -15.62 -24.59
C GLY A 548 19.84 -16.80 -25.36
N ALA A 549 19.47 -16.99 -26.63
CA ALA A 549 20.17 -17.80 -27.63
C ALA A 549 21.00 -16.88 -28.52
#